data_AF-A0A363NP63-F1
#
_entry.id   AF-A0A363NP63-F1
#
_cell.length_a   1.000
_cell.length_b   1.000
_cell.length_c   1.000
_cell.angle_alpha   90.00
_cell.angle_beta   90.00
_cell.angle_gamma   90.00
#
_symmetry.space_group_name_H-M   'P 1'
#
loop_
_entity.id
_entity.type
_entity.pdbx_description
1 polymer ?
#
loop_
_entity_poly.entity_id
_entity_poly.type
_entity_poly.pdbx_seq_one_letter_code
_entity_poly.pdbx_strand_id
1 'polypeptide(L)'
;MNQQSADQHPILEVFLSDKPDAPTSYSNFSLKDQRPILDFQEYIFGDSTIKCHYLYGNNITACFLACFMEDGKKIYTIPAEPVVTFHIQLSEDCLLRFAHGQEQRRVTERQCRLFWQNDQIIAHQPAQSESDYLNLYIRPGHLLEMADRYPILSELTMDVATKAQGSLDFFVGRADQQLLDSIDEMLLEVRTYQVSDRRFTHLCECLLLRCLDIPVSMEPPPTDAVKRTFDSAFAHLEDNVFSEEQNSNLWSIARYYNRNQLIEKFYEFKEEYLRLKADRNKSKALMQQVKACYHRVMGDSADVLADTYFWMAQQLDEQKERFSLTEHEEQTLAEAIITLCDQSFELSTPGPDQLEFYTRYTGQPYAGDLGLQEFGRILNMVVPNLDLPLDKLDESKESGAIMDQYLQDHLGFTPLSHFTEKGEMDKPRKVVELYHTLMQQMTDEFTITDTGDIKKSDLIRILDHAYQQNDVIMLLLFEIDHLTDQEDYVKSQKFNKIGAWVMVLEETNENWYDQSYSSKQDELFGYLVHVYMRSGNDMEAVEQQVRQTKEIYDKMVPAFLDIGYAMESQTEKNMFMLLAESLIIAAQTPFEEGEK
;
A
#
# COMPACT_ATOMS: atom_id res chain seq x y z
N MET A 1 28.74 17.00 44.86
CA MET A 1 29.09 16.07 43.78
C MET A 1 28.20 14.84 43.91
N ASN A 2 27.61 14.49 42.78
CA ASN A 2 26.88 13.28 42.42
C ASN A 2 25.49 13.03 43.05
N GLN A 3 24.53 13.48 42.26
CA GLN A 3 23.20 12.92 42.02
C GLN A 3 23.20 11.39 41.99
N GLN A 4 22.13 10.81 42.54
CA GLN A 4 21.40 9.69 41.96
C GLN A 4 20.01 9.66 42.60
N SER A 5 19.05 10.35 41.98
CA SER A 5 17.62 10.10 42.12
C SER A 5 17.15 9.60 40.76
N ALA A 6 16.73 8.34 40.71
CA ALA A 6 16.21 7.70 39.51
C ALA A 6 14.80 8.25 39.22
N ASP A 7 14.70 9.02 38.14
CA ASP A 7 13.46 9.54 37.56
C ASP A 7 12.64 8.36 36.99
N GLN A 8 11.40 8.19 37.46
CA GLN A 8 10.41 7.27 36.91
C GLN A 8 9.71 7.95 35.72
N HIS A 9 9.67 7.29 34.56
CA HIS A 9 8.86 7.70 33.42
C HIS A 9 7.52 6.96 33.45
N PRO A 10 6.35 7.63 33.41
CA PRO A 10 5.07 6.94 33.36
C PRO A 10 4.67 6.63 31.92
N ILE A 11 4.57 5.33 31.59
CA ILE A 11 3.95 4.81 30.36
C ILE A 11 2.63 4.16 30.78
N LEU A 12 1.52 4.51 30.13
CA LEU A 12 0.28 3.75 30.24
C LEU A 12 0.41 2.54 29.30
N GLU A 13 0.57 1.36 29.87
CA GLU A 13 0.70 0.13 29.09
C GLU A 13 -0.67 -0.52 28.92
N VAL A 14 -1.07 -0.71 27.67
CA VAL A 14 -2.32 -1.39 27.30
C VAL A 14 -2.01 -2.87 27.10
N PHE A 15 -2.44 -3.71 28.04
CA PHE A 15 -2.31 -5.16 27.93
C PHE A 15 -3.56 -5.74 27.29
N LEU A 16 -3.34 -6.61 26.30
CA LEU A 16 -4.40 -7.31 25.61
C LEU A 16 -4.22 -8.81 25.81
N SER A 17 -5.19 -9.40 26.52
CA SER A 17 -5.35 -10.84 26.84
C SER A 17 -4.75 -11.38 28.15
N ASP A 18 -5.07 -12.65 28.42
CA ASP A 18 -5.47 -13.22 29.72
C ASP A 18 -4.32 -13.39 30.75
N LYS A 19 -4.30 -12.46 31.72
CA LYS A 19 -3.42 -12.31 32.90
C LYS A 19 -2.11 -11.56 32.63
N PRO A 20 -1.88 -10.41 33.30
CA PRO A 20 -0.64 -9.66 33.18
C PRO A 20 0.46 -10.27 34.06
N ASP A 21 1.61 -10.55 33.47
CA ASP A 21 2.89 -10.54 34.19
C ASP A 21 3.44 -9.10 34.18
N ALA A 22 3.94 -8.63 35.33
CA ALA A 22 4.41 -7.25 35.49
C ALA A 22 5.65 -6.96 34.62
N PRO A 23 5.74 -5.81 33.94
CA PRO A 23 6.86 -5.47 33.08
C PRO A 23 8.11 -5.02 33.85
N THR A 24 9.26 -5.49 33.38
CA THR A 24 10.59 -5.04 33.77
C THR A 24 10.99 -3.83 32.93
N SER A 25 11.27 -2.71 33.61
CA SER A 25 11.61 -1.40 33.07
C SER A 25 12.91 -1.37 32.23
N TYR A 26 12.87 -0.90 30.98
CA TYR A 26 14.04 -0.32 30.29
C TYR A 26 13.68 0.67 29.17
N SER A 27 14.53 1.70 29.07
CA SER A 27 14.82 2.65 27.97
C SER A 27 14.09 4.00 27.90
N ASN A 28 14.89 5.01 28.24
CA ASN A 28 14.64 6.45 28.34
C ASN A 28 14.38 7.14 26.99
N PHE A 29 13.35 8.01 26.95
CA PHE A 29 13.30 9.16 26.05
C PHE A 29 13.12 10.44 26.89
N SER A 30 13.97 11.43 26.68
CA SER A 30 14.06 12.66 27.47
C SER A 30 13.11 13.75 26.93
N LEU A 31 12.05 14.06 27.68
CA LEU A 31 11.07 15.13 27.40
C LEU A 31 11.08 16.20 28.50
N LYS A 32 12.16 16.98 28.60
CA LYS A 32 12.25 18.07 29.61
C LYS A 32 11.89 19.46 29.10
N ASP A 33 11.53 19.63 27.84
CA ASP A 33 11.00 20.90 27.34
C ASP A 33 10.24 20.65 26.04
N GLN A 34 8.91 20.63 26.05
CA GLN A 34 8.05 21.12 24.95
C GLN A 34 6.56 20.80 25.16
N ARG A 35 5.74 21.58 24.44
CA ARG A 35 4.29 21.54 24.14
C ARG A 35 3.63 20.16 24.29
N PRO A 36 2.29 20.10 24.50
CA PRO A 36 1.56 18.84 24.56
C PRO A 36 1.92 17.92 23.41
N ILE A 37 2.30 16.69 23.74
CA ILE A 37 2.77 15.69 22.78
C ILE A 37 1.57 14.83 22.40
N LEU A 38 1.30 14.76 21.09
CA LEU A 38 0.36 13.80 20.54
C LEU A 38 1.13 12.50 20.28
N ASP A 39 0.73 11.40 20.92
CA ASP A 39 1.28 10.06 20.66
C ASP A 39 0.16 9.16 20.13
N PHE A 40 0.48 8.35 19.12
CA PHE A 40 -0.46 7.44 18.49
C PHE A 40 0.06 6.03 18.54
N GLN A 41 -0.78 5.13 19.03
CA GLN A 41 -0.46 3.71 19.12
C GLN A 41 -1.62 2.93 18.51
N GLU A 42 -1.35 2.24 17.41
CA GLU A 42 -2.29 1.29 16.80
C GLU A 42 -1.81 -0.13 17.04
N TYR A 43 -2.75 -0.98 17.40
CA TYR A 43 -2.50 -2.36 17.69
C TYR A 43 -3.54 -3.26 16.98
N ILE A 44 -3.05 -4.15 16.12
CA ILE A 44 -3.86 -5.09 15.34
C ILE A 44 -3.69 -6.49 15.93
N PHE A 45 -4.81 -7.18 16.24
CA PHE A 45 -4.83 -8.51 16.87
C PHE A 45 -5.80 -9.45 16.18
N GLY A 46 -5.36 -10.07 15.09
CA GLY A 46 -6.25 -10.85 14.22
C GLY A 46 -7.35 -9.94 13.68
N ASP A 47 -8.61 -10.33 13.86
CA ASP A 47 -9.78 -9.57 13.40
C ASP A 47 -10.24 -8.50 14.42
N SER A 48 -9.30 -7.89 15.16
CA SER A 48 -9.60 -6.83 16.13
C SER A 48 -8.55 -5.73 16.06
N THR A 49 -8.98 -4.48 16.16
CA THR A 49 -8.11 -3.30 16.04
C THR A 49 -8.36 -2.34 17.17
N ILE A 50 -7.28 -1.86 17.80
CA ILE A 50 -7.34 -0.84 18.86
C ILE A 50 -6.46 0.33 18.44
N LYS A 51 -7.06 1.53 18.41
CA LYS A 51 -6.40 2.80 18.09
C LYS A 51 -6.42 3.70 19.32
N CYS A 52 -5.24 4.07 19.80
CA CYS A 52 -5.05 4.96 20.94
C CYS A 52 -4.46 6.30 20.48
N HIS A 53 -5.11 7.41 20.80
CA HIS A 53 -4.53 8.75 20.64
C HIS A 53 -4.33 9.39 22.02
N TYR A 54 -3.08 9.60 22.40
CA TYR A 54 -2.72 10.27 23.64
C TYR A 54 -2.37 11.73 23.38
N LEU A 55 -2.85 12.60 24.26
CA LEU A 55 -2.47 14.01 24.37
C LEU A 55 -1.90 14.21 25.77
N TYR A 56 -0.58 14.35 25.86
CA TYR A 56 0.09 14.52 27.14
C TYR A 56 0.16 16.00 27.53
N GLY A 57 -0.45 16.34 28.66
CA GLY A 57 -0.18 17.56 29.41
C GLY A 57 0.58 17.26 30.69
N ASN A 58 1.07 18.30 31.35
CA ASN A 58 1.75 18.18 32.64
C ASN A 58 0.78 17.69 33.71
N ASN A 59 -0.45 18.21 33.72
CA ASN A 59 -1.44 17.96 34.77
C ASN A 59 -2.56 16.99 34.37
N ILE A 60 -2.86 16.92 33.07
CA ILE A 60 -3.93 16.10 32.51
C ILE A 60 -3.39 15.40 31.27
N THR A 61 -3.69 14.11 31.12
CA THR A 61 -3.49 13.35 29.89
C THR A 61 -4.84 12.97 29.32
N ALA A 62 -5.12 13.28 28.06
CA ALA A 62 -6.31 12.79 27.37
C ALA A 62 -5.95 11.57 26.51
N CYS A 63 -6.76 10.52 26.55
CA CYS A 63 -6.63 9.33 25.71
C CYS A 63 -7.95 9.08 24.99
N PHE A 64 -7.90 9.12 23.66
CA PHE A 64 -8.99 8.68 22.81
C PHE A 64 -8.73 7.25 22.40
N LEU A 65 -9.64 6.35 22.74
CA LEU A 65 -9.57 4.96 22.33
C LEU A 65 -10.71 4.66 21.37
N ALA A 66 -10.37 4.13 20.20
CA ALA A 66 -11.30 3.52 19.26
C ALA A 66 -10.97 2.03 19.17
N CYS A 67 -11.97 1.19 19.40
CA CYS A 67 -11.80 -0.27 19.47
C CYS A 67 -12.77 -0.93 18.51
N PHE A 68 -12.29 -1.80 17.63
CA PHE A 68 -13.11 -2.74 16.87
C PHE A 68 -12.77 -4.16 17.33
N MET A 69 -13.76 -4.88 17.84
CA MET A 69 -13.55 -6.20 18.44
C MET A 69 -14.60 -7.19 17.92
N GLU A 70 -14.18 -8.25 17.24
CA GLU A 70 -15.08 -9.36 16.87
C GLU A 70 -15.39 -10.28 18.07
N ASP A 71 -14.42 -10.43 18.97
CA ASP A 71 -14.54 -11.23 20.19
C ASP A 71 -14.49 -10.37 21.46
N GLY A 72 -15.21 -10.79 22.50
CA GLY A 72 -15.27 -10.11 23.80
C GLY A 72 -13.96 -10.17 24.59
N LYS A 73 -12.92 -9.45 24.15
CA LYS A 73 -11.64 -9.33 24.83
C LYS A 73 -11.69 -8.22 25.89
N LYS A 74 -10.77 -8.28 26.86
CA LYS A 74 -10.62 -7.24 27.89
C LYS A 74 -9.41 -6.37 27.58
N ILE A 75 -9.59 -5.06 27.65
CA ILE A 75 -8.51 -4.08 27.54
C ILE A 75 -8.13 -3.67 28.94
N TYR A 76 -6.85 -3.81 29.30
CA TYR A 76 -6.37 -3.40 30.61
C TYR A 76 -5.62 -2.08 30.54
N THR A 77 -5.85 -1.23 31.53
CA THR A 77 -5.24 0.09 31.65
C THR A 77 -4.52 0.18 33.00
N ILE A 78 -3.21 0.34 32.96
CA ILE A 78 -2.33 0.42 34.14
C ILE A 78 -1.67 1.80 34.17
N PRO A 79 -2.01 2.65 35.15
CA PRO A 79 -1.36 3.93 35.30
C PRO A 79 -0.08 3.74 36.11
N ALA A 80 0.98 4.39 35.67
CA ALA A 80 2.26 4.35 36.37
C ALA A 80 2.28 5.23 37.63
N GLU A 81 1.32 6.15 37.78
CA GLU A 81 1.13 7.01 38.94
C GLU A 81 -0.35 7.04 39.36
N PRO A 82 -0.65 7.38 40.62
CA PRO A 82 -2.04 7.57 41.06
C PRO A 82 -2.71 8.71 40.28
N VAL A 83 -3.86 8.45 39.67
CA VAL A 83 -4.61 9.39 38.84
C VAL A 83 -6.11 9.32 39.09
N VAL A 84 -6.77 10.46 38.94
CA VAL A 84 -8.22 10.51 38.84
C VAL A 84 -8.58 10.44 37.38
N THR A 85 -9.26 9.38 37.00
CA THR A 85 -9.62 9.17 35.61
C THR A 85 -11.08 9.52 35.40
N PHE A 86 -11.32 10.35 34.40
CA PHE A 86 -12.64 10.68 33.92
C PHE A 86 -12.89 9.99 32.59
N HIS A 87 -13.81 9.02 32.57
CA HIS A 87 -14.17 8.28 31.38
C HIS A 87 -15.44 8.84 30.76
N ILE A 88 -15.40 9.08 29.46
CA ILE A 88 -16.52 9.54 28.63
C ILE A 88 -16.68 8.53 27.51
N GLN A 89 -17.82 7.85 27.48
CA GLN A 89 -18.14 6.93 26.40
C GLN A 89 -18.81 7.67 25.24
N LEU A 90 -18.32 7.48 24.01
CA LEU A 90 -18.80 8.18 22.80
C LEU A 90 -19.74 7.30 21.97
N SER A 91 -19.44 5.99 21.84
CA SER A 91 -20.22 5.02 21.07
C SER A 91 -20.40 3.66 21.79
N GLU A 92 -21.45 2.93 21.39
CA GLU A 92 -21.86 1.60 21.91
C GLU A 92 -21.95 1.48 23.44
N ASP A 93 -21.94 0.27 24.01
CA ASP A 93 -21.91 0.00 25.47
C ASP A 93 -20.55 -0.61 25.86
N CYS A 94 -19.90 -0.07 26.91
CA CYS A 94 -18.60 -0.54 27.40
C CYS A 94 -18.70 -0.91 28.89
N LEU A 95 -18.24 -2.11 29.23
CA LEU A 95 -18.20 -2.60 30.61
C LEU A 95 -16.86 -2.26 31.27
N LEU A 96 -16.89 -1.40 32.28
CA LEU A 96 -15.72 -0.99 33.06
C LEU A 96 -15.67 -1.67 34.43
N ARG A 97 -14.51 -2.21 34.83
CA ARG A 97 -14.30 -2.78 36.17
C ARG A 97 -12.84 -2.71 36.63
N PHE A 98 -12.60 -2.63 37.93
CA PHE A 98 -11.25 -2.87 38.49
C PHE A 98 -10.89 -4.36 38.39
N ALA A 99 -9.70 -4.69 37.89
CA ALA A 99 -9.31 -6.08 37.60
C ALA A 99 -9.21 -6.96 38.86
N HIS A 100 -9.00 -6.35 40.04
CA HIS A 100 -8.78 -7.04 41.33
C HIS A 100 -9.74 -6.60 42.45
N GLY A 101 -10.82 -5.87 42.15
CA GLY A 101 -11.80 -5.41 43.14
C GLY A 101 -12.78 -6.51 43.58
N GLN A 102 -13.10 -6.58 44.89
CA GLN A 102 -14.13 -7.48 45.43
C GLN A 102 -15.57 -7.02 45.13
N GLU A 103 -15.78 -5.75 44.74
CA GLU A 103 -17.09 -5.24 44.34
C GLU A 103 -17.27 -5.29 42.82
N GLN A 104 -18.03 -6.29 42.36
CA GLN A 104 -18.39 -6.48 40.96
C GLN A 104 -19.59 -5.59 40.56
N ARG A 105 -19.52 -4.27 40.77
CA ARG A 105 -20.56 -3.40 40.22
C ARG A 105 -20.42 -3.40 38.69
N ARG A 106 -21.36 -4.06 38.02
CA ARG A 106 -21.52 -4.02 36.57
C ARG A 106 -21.95 -2.61 36.19
N VAL A 107 -21.31 -2.08 35.16
CA VAL A 107 -21.49 -0.72 34.69
C VAL A 107 -21.90 -0.81 33.23
N THR A 108 -23.19 -0.66 32.96
CA THR A 108 -23.76 -0.68 31.61
C THR A 108 -24.59 0.58 31.40
N GLU A 109 -24.57 1.06 30.16
CA GLU A 109 -25.14 2.29 29.58
C GLU A 109 -24.15 3.47 29.46
N ARG A 110 -24.12 4.08 28.27
CA ARG A 110 -23.43 5.32 27.86
C ARG A 110 -23.34 6.39 28.96
N GLN A 111 -22.33 6.32 29.84
CA GLN A 111 -22.23 7.18 31.03
C GLN A 111 -20.84 7.80 31.15
N CYS A 112 -20.79 9.08 31.56
CA CYS A 112 -19.57 9.72 31.99
C CYS A 112 -19.28 9.35 33.45
N ARG A 113 -18.03 9.01 33.80
CA ARG A 113 -17.71 8.51 35.15
C ARG A 113 -16.35 8.96 35.66
N LEU A 114 -16.30 9.28 36.94
CA LEU A 114 -15.07 9.58 37.67
C LEU A 114 -14.66 8.40 38.55
N PHE A 115 -13.41 7.99 38.43
CA PHE A 115 -12.82 6.96 39.28
C PHE A 115 -11.46 7.37 39.79
N TRP A 116 -11.21 6.99 41.04
CA TRP A 116 -9.89 7.09 41.65
C TRP A 116 -9.12 5.81 41.36
N GLN A 117 -8.03 5.96 40.61
CA GLN A 117 -7.17 4.86 40.18
C GLN A 117 -5.76 5.08 40.74
N ASN A 118 -5.41 4.30 41.76
CA ASN A 118 -4.02 4.22 42.22
C ASN A 118 -3.17 3.41 41.20
N ASP A 119 -2.09 2.78 41.63
CA ASP A 119 -1.33 1.71 40.94
C ASP A 119 -2.15 0.46 40.54
N GLN A 120 -3.48 0.56 40.47
CA GLN A 120 -4.45 -0.50 40.22
C GLN A 120 -4.84 -0.57 38.73
N ILE A 121 -5.06 -1.80 38.27
CA ILE A 121 -5.43 -2.12 36.88
C ILE A 121 -6.94 -1.98 36.68
N ILE A 122 -7.33 -1.23 35.64
CA ILE A 122 -8.71 -1.19 35.16
C ILE A 122 -8.86 -2.08 33.95
N ALA A 123 -9.97 -2.80 33.88
CA ALA A 123 -10.35 -3.66 32.76
C ALA A 123 -11.60 -3.08 32.07
N HIS A 124 -11.46 -2.76 30.80
CA HIS A 124 -12.55 -2.45 29.88
C HIS A 124 -12.98 -3.73 29.15
N GLN A 125 -14.28 -3.89 28.92
CA GLN A 125 -14.90 -4.94 28.14
C GLN A 125 -15.79 -4.25 27.09
N PRO A 126 -15.22 -3.87 25.93
CA PRO A 126 -15.99 -3.32 24.82
C PRO A 126 -17.01 -4.35 24.29
N ALA A 127 -18.03 -3.86 23.60
CA ALA A 127 -18.98 -4.70 22.88
C ALA A 127 -18.33 -5.41 21.68
N GLN A 128 -19.01 -6.41 21.10
CA GLN A 128 -18.59 -7.06 19.84
C GLN A 128 -18.94 -6.15 18.63
N SER A 129 -18.40 -4.94 18.64
CA SER A 129 -18.62 -3.89 17.65
C SER A 129 -17.64 -2.73 17.90
N GLU A 130 -17.66 -1.72 17.03
CA GLU A 130 -16.90 -0.49 17.22
C GLU A 130 -17.31 0.20 18.54
N SER A 131 -16.34 0.55 19.38
CA SER A 131 -16.54 1.22 20.67
C SER A 131 -15.50 2.33 20.86
N ASP A 132 -15.98 3.55 21.06
CA ASP A 132 -15.14 4.74 21.22
C ASP A 132 -15.31 5.37 22.60
N TYR A 133 -14.19 5.77 23.20
CA TYR A 133 -14.21 6.51 24.45
C TYR A 133 -13.04 7.47 24.61
N LEU A 134 -13.27 8.49 25.44
CA LEU A 134 -12.30 9.49 25.87
C LEU A 134 -12.05 9.34 27.37
N ASN A 135 -10.80 9.10 27.75
CA ASN A 135 -10.34 9.13 29.13
C ASN A 135 -9.52 10.40 29.40
N LEU A 136 -9.83 11.14 30.46
CA LEU A 136 -8.96 12.18 31.01
C LEU A 136 -8.31 11.66 32.29
N TYR A 137 -7.00 11.50 32.29
CA TYR A 137 -6.21 11.14 33.47
C TYR A 137 -5.69 12.42 34.12
N ILE A 138 -6.27 12.77 35.27
CA ILE A 138 -6.01 14.02 35.99
C ILE A 138 -5.11 13.69 37.18
N ARG A 139 -3.99 14.42 37.30
CA ARG A 139 -3.11 14.27 38.46
C ARG A 139 -3.83 14.70 39.75
N PRO A 140 -3.65 13.98 40.88
CA PRO A 140 -4.34 14.29 42.14
C PRO A 140 -4.06 15.71 42.63
N GLY A 141 -2.80 16.15 42.51
CA GLY A 141 -2.39 17.51 42.88
C GLY A 141 -3.15 18.58 42.10
N HIS A 142 -3.39 18.37 40.81
CA HIS A 142 -4.13 19.31 39.99
C HIS A 142 -5.63 19.30 40.31
N LEU A 143 -6.21 18.14 40.61
CA LEU A 143 -7.61 18.07 41.04
C LEU A 143 -7.83 18.82 42.36
N LEU A 144 -6.87 18.78 43.29
CA LEU A 144 -6.89 19.59 44.52
C LEU A 144 -6.91 21.10 44.19
N GLU A 145 -6.07 21.55 43.26
CA GLU A 145 -6.08 22.96 42.79
C GLU A 145 -7.41 23.34 42.12
N MET A 146 -8.05 22.40 41.42
CA MET A 146 -9.39 22.62 40.87
C MET A 146 -10.43 22.74 41.98
N ALA A 147 -10.35 21.94 43.04
CA ALA A 147 -11.29 21.99 44.16
C ALA A 147 -11.23 23.30 44.96
N ASP A 148 -10.05 23.92 45.05
CA ASP A 148 -9.92 25.25 45.63
C ASP A 148 -10.67 26.32 44.80
N ARG A 149 -10.74 26.13 43.48
CA ARG A 149 -11.46 27.03 42.55
C ARG A 149 -12.95 26.70 42.43
N TYR A 150 -13.30 25.42 42.53
CA TYR A 150 -14.65 24.89 42.32
C TYR A 150 -15.04 24.00 43.51
N PRO A 151 -15.73 24.56 44.53
CA PRO A 151 -16.03 23.85 45.78
C PRO A 151 -16.81 22.54 45.62
N ILE A 152 -17.52 22.36 44.51
CA ILE A 152 -18.21 21.11 44.15
C ILE A 152 -17.24 19.93 43.97
N LEU A 153 -15.96 20.19 43.68
CA LEU A 153 -14.91 19.19 43.62
C LEU A 153 -14.25 18.95 44.99
N SER A 154 -14.58 19.71 46.05
CA SER A 154 -13.98 19.53 47.38
C SER A 154 -14.39 18.20 48.04
N GLU A 155 -15.62 17.75 47.82
CA GLU A 155 -16.06 16.43 48.27
C GLU A 155 -15.32 15.31 47.50
N LEU A 156 -15.14 15.52 46.20
CA LEU A 156 -14.40 14.62 45.31
C LEU A 156 -12.93 14.48 45.74
N THR A 157 -12.26 15.59 46.07
CA THR A 157 -10.87 15.58 46.50
C THR A 157 -10.68 15.04 47.91
N MET A 158 -11.66 15.23 48.81
CA MET A 158 -11.66 14.59 50.11
C MET A 158 -11.77 13.07 49.97
N ASP A 159 -12.60 12.58 49.05
CA ASP A 159 -12.69 11.16 48.72
C ASP A 159 -11.38 10.61 48.13
N VAL A 160 -10.74 11.34 47.21
CA VAL A 160 -9.42 10.97 46.65
C VAL A 160 -8.34 10.93 47.74
N ALA A 161 -8.39 11.83 48.71
CA ALA A 161 -7.43 11.88 49.81
C ALA A 161 -7.66 10.79 50.88
N THR A 162 -8.87 10.24 50.99
CA THR A 162 -9.26 9.34 52.10
C THR A 162 -9.53 7.91 51.66
N LYS A 163 -9.93 7.68 50.40
CA LYS A 163 -10.18 6.34 49.84
C LYS A 163 -8.92 5.85 49.12
N ALA A 164 -8.51 4.62 49.40
CA ALA A 164 -7.38 4.00 48.70
C ALA A 164 -7.67 3.76 47.20
N GLN A 165 -8.95 3.53 46.85
CA GLN A 165 -9.46 3.33 45.48
C GLN A 165 -10.99 3.37 45.47
N GLY A 166 -11.60 3.56 44.30
CA GLY A 166 -13.03 3.33 44.09
C GLY A 166 -13.68 4.29 43.10
N SER A 167 -14.95 4.03 42.77
CA SER A 167 -15.79 5.05 42.14
C SER A 167 -15.97 6.20 43.12
N LEU A 168 -15.80 7.42 42.64
CA LEU A 168 -16.16 8.59 43.42
C LEU A 168 -17.69 8.64 43.45
N ASP A 169 -18.30 9.11 44.54
CA ASP A 169 -19.77 9.11 44.73
C ASP A 169 -20.52 10.04 43.74
N PHE A 170 -19.80 10.54 42.74
CA PHE A 170 -20.27 11.41 41.68
C PHE A 170 -20.45 10.61 40.38
N PHE A 171 -21.71 10.31 40.04
CA PHE A 171 -22.06 9.80 38.72
C PHE A 171 -22.48 10.96 37.84
N VAL A 172 -21.82 11.08 36.70
CA VAL A 172 -22.17 12.07 35.70
C VAL A 172 -23.13 11.44 34.69
N GLY A 173 -24.12 12.19 34.25
CA GLY A 173 -25.14 11.72 33.30
C GLY A 173 -24.55 11.26 31.95
N ARG A 174 -25.45 10.87 31.05
CA ARG A 174 -25.07 10.47 29.69
C ARG A 174 -24.45 11.64 28.94
N ALA A 175 -23.46 11.37 28.08
CA ALA A 175 -22.97 12.36 27.13
C ALA A 175 -24.12 12.79 26.22
N ASP A 176 -24.49 14.06 26.25
CA ASP A 176 -25.46 14.66 25.34
C ASP A 176 -24.75 15.27 24.13
N GLN A 177 -25.53 15.76 23.15
CA GLN A 177 -24.96 16.38 21.96
C GLN A 177 -24.06 17.58 22.29
N GLN A 178 -24.41 18.35 23.32
CA GLN A 178 -23.63 19.52 23.73
C GLN A 178 -22.24 19.13 24.25
N LEU A 179 -22.14 18.01 24.96
CA LEU A 179 -20.86 17.47 25.39
C LEU A 179 -20.03 16.94 24.21
N LEU A 180 -20.66 16.24 23.27
CA LEU A 180 -19.98 15.78 22.05
C LEU A 180 -19.43 16.95 21.22
N ASP A 181 -20.23 18.00 21.02
CA ASP A 181 -19.80 19.22 20.32
C ASP A 181 -18.59 19.87 21.04
N SER A 182 -18.57 19.84 22.38
CA SER A 182 -17.45 20.36 23.18
C SER A 182 -16.16 19.55 23.01
N ILE A 183 -16.28 18.23 22.86
CA ILE A 183 -15.14 17.35 22.59
C ILE A 183 -14.60 17.64 21.19
N ASP A 184 -15.47 17.81 20.22
CA ASP A 184 -15.10 18.16 18.85
C ASP A 184 -14.42 19.53 18.76
N GLU A 185 -14.92 20.55 19.47
CA GLU A 185 -14.30 21.87 19.57
C GLU A 185 -12.88 21.80 20.16
N MET A 186 -12.71 21.08 21.28
CA MET A 186 -11.41 20.86 21.91
C MET A 186 -10.45 20.16 20.94
N LEU A 187 -10.91 19.10 20.28
CA LEU A 187 -10.12 18.35 19.31
C LEU A 187 -9.73 19.22 18.12
N LEU A 188 -10.66 20.02 17.60
CA LEU A 188 -10.42 20.94 16.50
C LEU A 188 -9.35 21.97 16.89
N GLU A 189 -9.42 22.53 18.10
CA GLU A 189 -8.42 23.49 18.56
C GLU A 189 -7.04 22.85 18.72
N VAL A 190 -6.96 21.70 19.37
CA VAL A 190 -5.69 20.96 19.57
C VAL A 190 -5.08 20.56 18.22
N ARG A 191 -5.90 20.22 17.23
CA ARG A 191 -5.46 19.91 15.86
C ARG A 191 -5.00 21.15 15.09
N THR A 192 -5.72 22.26 15.22
CA THR A 192 -5.53 23.45 14.35
C THR A 192 -4.47 24.41 14.89
N TYR A 193 -4.27 24.46 16.21
CA TYR A 193 -3.40 25.44 16.86
C TYR A 193 -2.28 24.77 17.67
N GLN A 194 -1.19 25.52 17.87
CA GLN A 194 -0.17 25.17 18.86
C GLN A 194 -0.74 25.49 20.24
N VAL A 195 -1.29 24.48 20.90
CA VAL A 195 -1.90 24.61 22.21
C VAL A 195 -0.81 24.51 23.28
N SER A 196 -0.75 25.47 24.20
CA SER A 196 0.15 25.39 25.37
C SER A 196 -0.38 24.39 26.39
N ASP A 197 0.47 23.86 27.26
CA ASP A 197 0.03 22.98 28.36
C ASP A 197 -1.07 23.62 29.22
N ARG A 198 -0.94 24.92 29.51
CA ARG A 198 -1.95 25.69 30.24
C ARG A 198 -3.28 25.74 29.50
N ARG A 199 -3.27 25.94 28.18
CA ARG A 199 -4.49 25.98 27.37
C ARG A 199 -5.11 24.59 27.24
N PHE A 200 -4.30 23.56 27.04
CA PHE A 200 -4.76 22.17 26.99
C PHE A 200 -5.42 21.75 28.31
N THR A 201 -4.74 22.04 29.44
CA THR A 201 -5.28 21.82 30.78
C THR A 201 -6.63 22.53 30.95
N HIS A 202 -6.73 23.81 30.55
CA HIS A 202 -7.98 24.56 30.61
C HIS A 202 -9.11 23.94 29.78
N LEU A 203 -8.83 23.46 28.56
CA LEU A 203 -9.82 22.79 27.72
C LEU A 203 -10.36 21.51 28.39
N CYS A 204 -9.47 20.70 28.97
CA CYS A 204 -9.86 19.50 29.70
C CYS A 204 -10.61 19.81 31.02
N GLU A 205 -10.23 20.87 31.74
CA GLU A 205 -10.97 21.36 32.92
C GLU A 205 -12.39 21.76 32.53
N CYS A 206 -12.56 22.54 31.45
CA CYS A 206 -13.86 22.94 30.94
C CYS A 206 -14.72 21.74 30.56
N LEU A 207 -14.12 20.73 29.91
CA LEU A 207 -14.82 19.51 29.55
C LEU A 207 -15.32 18.77 30.80
N LEU A 208 -14.46 18.56 31.80
CA LEU A 208 -14.85 17.95 33.07
C LEU A 208 -16.00 18.73 33.75
N LEU A 209 -15.86 20.05 33.89
CA LEU A 209 -16.85 20.89 34.57
C LEU A 209 -18.19 20.91 33.84
N ARG A 210 -18.19 20.96 32.49
CA ARG A 210 -19.42 20.84 31.68
C ARG A 210 -20.14 19.53 31.95
N CYS A 211 -19.42 18.42 32.05
CA CYS A 211 -20.02 17.14 32.39
C CYS A 211 -20.69 17.18 33.78
N LEU A 212 -20.10 17.89 34.75
CA LEU A 212 -20.67 18.03 36.10
C LEU A 212 -21.85 19.02 36.18
N ASP A 213 -22.45 19.41 35.04
CA ASP A 213 -23.50 20.43 34.91
C ASP A 213 -23.10 21.82 35.46
N ILE A 214 -21.79 22.11 35.51
CA ILE A 214 -21.28 23.41 35.94
C ILE A 214 -21.21 24.31 34.71
N PRO A 215 -21.87 25.48 34.73
CA PRO A 215 -21.89 26.37 33.58
C PRO A 215 -20.51 27.01 33.38
N VAL A 216 -19.78 26.51 32.39
CA VAL A 216 -18.49 27.07 31.96
C VAL A 216 -18.47 27.33 30.45
N SER A 217 -18.06 28.54 30.08
CA SER A 217 -17.76 28.87 28.69
C SER A 217 -16.33 28.47 28.38
N MET A 218 -16.13 27.65 27.35
CA MET A 218 -14.82 27.45 26.76
C MET A 218 -14.44 28.76 26.08
N GLU A 219 -13.42 29.45 26.58
CA GLU A 219 -12.94 30.67 25.93
C GLU A 219 -12.49 30.32 24.50
N PRO A 220 -12.71 31.18 23.49
CA PRO A 220 -12.19 30.92 22.15
C PRO A 220 -10.64 30.85 22.16
N PRO A 221 -10.02 30.27 21.11
CA PRO A 221 -8.57 30.33 20.96
C PRO A 221 -8.09 31.79 21.05
N PRO A 222 -6.97 32.06 21.75
CA PRO A 222 -6.48 33.42 21.89
C PRO A 222 -6.19 34.03 20.51
N THR A 223 -6.34 35.34 20.36
CA THR A 223 -6.24 36.01 19.04
C THR A 223 -4.84 35.92 18.43
N ASP A 224 -3.82 35.68 19.24
CA ASP A 224 -2.43 35.39 18.88
C ASP A 224 -2.11 33.89 18.84
N ALA A 225 -3.13 33.01 18.89
CA ALA A 225 -2.94 31.57 18.77
C ALA A 225 -2.18 31.27 17.49
N VAL A 226 -0.97 30.74 17.65
CA VAL A 226 -0.17 30.27 16.53
C VAL A 226 -0.90 29.06 15.97
N LYS A 227 -1.57 29.24 14.82
CA LYS A 227 -2.03 28.10 14.02
C LYS A 227 -0.85 27.17 13.88
N ARG A 228 -1.06 25.86 14.04
CA ARG A 228 -0.04 24.90 13.59
C ARG A 228 0.19 25.28 12.14
N THR A 229 1.42 25.70 11.84
CA THR A 229 1.73 26.13 10.49
C THR A 229 1.61 24.91 9.61
N PHE A 230 0.50 24.82 8.87
CA PHE A 230 0.50 24.20 7.55
C PHE A 230 1.36 25.09 6.63
N ASP A 231 2.64 25.25 6.97
CA ASP A 231 3.57 26.03 6.17
C ASP A 231 3.89 25.20 4.93
N SER A 232 3.13 25.44 3.86
CA SER A 232 3.28 24.75 2.57
C SER A 232 2.65 25.60 1.45
N ALA A 233 3.36 26.10 0.43
CA ALA A 233 3.34 25.62 -0.97
C ALA A 233 2.15 24.72 -1.39
N PHE A 234 1.68 23.83 -0.53
CA PHE A 234 0.58 22.89 -0.76
C PHE A 234 -0.53 22.97 0.31
N ALA A 235 -0.70 24.10 1.02
CA ALA A 235 -1.75 24.27 2.03
C ALA A 235 -3.19 24.25 1.47
N HIS A 236 -3.34 24.27 0.14
CA HIS A 236 -4.57 23.94 -0.57
C HIS A 236 -4.29 22.74 -1.47
N LEU A 237 -4.26 21.52 -0.91
CA LEU A 237 -4.59 20.36 -1.72
C LEU A 237 -6.07 20.51 -2.04
N GLU A 238 -6.38 21.08 -3.20
CA GLU A 238 -7.70 20.93 -3.78
C GLU A 238 -7.94 19.42 -3.94
N ASP A 239 -9.13 18.96 -3.58
CA ASP A 239 -9.58 17.56 -3.51
C ASP A 239 -9.46 16.77 -4.84
N ASN A 240 -8.90 17.38 -5.89
CA ASN A 240 -9.00 16.93 -7.27
C ASN A 240 -7.69 16.34 -7.83
N VAL A 241 -6.59 16.36 -7.07
CA VAL A 241 -5.26 15.93 -7.57
C VAL A 241 -4.85 14.55 -7.04
N PHE A 242 -5.15 14.28 -5.78
CA PHE A 242 -4.93 13.00 -5.14
C PHE A 242 -6.27 12.27 -4.97
N SER A 243 -6.23 10.95 -4.91
CA SER A 243 -7.41 10.15 -4.59
C SER A 243 -7.93 10.48 -3.18
N GLU A 244 -9.18 10.11 -2.88
CA GLU A 244 -9.74 10.28 -1.53
C GLU A 244 -8.90 9.56 -0.47
N GLU A 245 -8.39 8.37 -0.79
CA GLU A 245 -7.50 7.59 0.07
C GLU A 245 -6.16 8.29 0.30
N GLN A 246 -5.52 8.78 -0.76
CA GLN A 246 -4.26 9.55 -0.66
C GLN A 246 -4.46 10.84 0.14
N ASN A 247 -5.58 11.54 -0.06
CA ASN A 247 -5.91 12.71 0.77
C ASN A 247 -6.09 12.32 2.23
N SER A 248 -6.79 11.21 2.53
CA SER A 248 -6.93 10.68 3.89
C SER A 248 -5.57 10.35 4.54
N ASN A 249 -4.64 9.78 3.78
CA ASN A 249 -3.27 9.51 4.24
C ASN A 249 -2.51 10.81 4.51
N LEU A 250 -2.64 11.82 3.66
CA LEU A 250 -2.02 13.13 3.90
C LEU A 250 -2.61 13.85 5.12
N TRP A 251 -3.92 13.75 5.33
CA TRP A 251 -4.58 14.25 6.55
C TRP A 251 -4.07 13.52 7.79
N SER A 252 -3.88 12.22 7.69
CA SER A 252 -3.29 11.38 8.73
C SER A 252 -1.85 11.81 9.02
N ILE A 253 -0.97 11.89 8.02
CA ILE A 253 0.42 12.35 8.16
C ILE A 253 0.47 13.74 8.81
N ALA A 254 -0.38 14.67 8.38
CA ALA A 254 -0.45 16.01 8.94
C ALA A 254 -0.96 16.04 10.39
N ARG A 255 -1.75 15.04 10.80
CA ARG A 255 -2.23 14.87 12.16
C ARG A 255 -1.16 14.26 13.07
N TYR A 256 -0.32 13.36 12.56
CA TYR A 256 0.54 12.49 13.37
C TYR A 256 2.01 12.90 13.45
N TYR A 257 2.52 13.71 12.50
CA TYR A 257 3.94 14.07 12.47
C TYR A 257 4.16 15.58 12.57
N ASN A 258 5.19 15.98 13.32
CA ASN A 258 5.80 17.30 13.17
C ASN A 258 6.86 17.28 12.05
N ARG A 259 7.31 18.45 11.61
CA ARG A 259 8.22 18.57 10.46
C ARG A 259 9.53 17.79 10.61
N ASN A 260 10.12 17.76 11.81
CA ASN A 260 11.39 17.05 12.02
C ASN A 260 11.16 15.54 11.97
N GLN A 261 10.10 15.05 12.61
CA GLN A 261 9.68 13.64 12.52
C GLN A 261 9.37 13.23 11.08
N LEU A 262 8.78 14.13 10.30
CA LEU A 262 8.45 13.88 8.90
C LEU A 262 9.70 13.79 8.01
N ILE A 263 10.74 14.59 8.30
CA ILE A 263 12.05 14.48 7.62
C ILE A 263 12.73 13.16 7.98
N GLU A 264 12.71 12.77 9.26
CA GLU A 264 13.25 11.47 9.70
C GLU A 264 12.53 10.32 9.01
N LYS A 265 11.19 10.34 9.01
CA LYS A 265 10.36 9.34 8.31
C LYS A 265 10.61 9.33 6.80
N PHE A 266 10.77 10.49 6.18
CA PHE A 266 11.12 10.57 4.76
C PHE A 266 12.41 9.80 4.45
N TYR A 267 13.47 9.98 5.24
CA TYR A 267 14.72 9.26 5.01
C TYR A 267 14.60 7.75 5.28
N GLU A 268 13.83 7.34 6.29
CA GLU A 268 13.52 5.94 6.57
C GLU A 268 12.83 5.27 5.36
N PHE A 269 11.73 5.86 4.88
CA PHE A 269 11.01 5.35 3.71
C PHE A 269 11.84 5.43 2.42
N LYS A 270 12.68 6.46 2.26
CA LYS A 270 13.59 6.58 1.10
C LYS A 270 14.67 5.52 1.13
N GLU A 271 15.22 5.17 2.29
CA GLU A 271 16.21 4.09 2.41
C GLU A 271 15.61 2.74 2.03
N GLU A 272 14.40 2.45 2.53
CA GLU A 272 13.66 1.25 2.14
C GLU A 272 13.37 1.23 0.63
N TYR A 273 12.92 2.36 0.07
CA TYR A 273 12.67 2.52 -1.35
C TYR A 273 13.93 2.23 -2.19
N LEU A 274 15.06 2.82 -1.82
CA LEU A 274 16.32 2.59 -2.55
C LEU A 274 16.80 1.14 -2.43
N ARG A 275 16.61 0.50 -1.27
CA ARG A 275 16.92 -0.92 -1.07
C ARG A 275 16.07 -1.81 -1.98
N LEU A 276 14.74 -1.64 -1.95
CA LEU A 276 13.82 -2.43 -2.77
C LEU A 276 14.02 -2.17 -4.27
N LYS A 277 14.31 -0.93 -4.68
CA LYS A 277 14.71 -0.57 -6.06
C LYS A 277 15.97 -1.33 -6.49
N ALA A 278 16.99 -1.37 -5.63
CA ALA A 278 18.22 -2.09 -5.90
C ALA A 278 18.00 -3.61 -6.00
N ASP A 279 17.18 -4.19 -5.11
CA ASP A 279 16.84 -5.61 -5.15
C ASP A 279 16.02 -5.97 -6.39
N ARG A 280 15.11 -5.10 -6.84
CA ARG A 280 14.41 -5.26 -8.12
C ARG A 280 15.36 -5.21 -9.30
N ASN A 281 16.31 -4.28 -9.31
CA ASN A 281 17.31 -4.22 -10.39
C ASN A 281 18.17 -5.49 -10.44
N LYS A 282 18.54 -6.05 -9.28
CA LYS A 282 19.22 -7.36 -9.21
C LYS A 282 18.32 -8.49 -9.72
N SER A 283 17.05 -8.51 -9.30
CA SER A 283 16.07 -9.52 -9.73
C SER A 283 15.83 -9.46 -11.24
N LYS A 284 15.66 -8.26 -11.82
CA LYS A 284 15.55 -8.03 -13.27
C LYS A 284 16.81 -8.50 -14.01
N ALA A 285 17.98 -8.15 -13.51
CA ALA A 285 19.25 -8.59 -14.11
C ALA A 285 19.41 -10.12 -14.06
N LEU A 286 19.01 -10.76 -12.95
CA LEU A 286 18.98 -12.21 -12.83
C LEU A 286 17.97 -12.83 -13.79
N MET A 287 16.76 -12.28 -13.87
CA MET A 287 15.72 -12.71 -14.79
C MET A 287 16.22 -12.67 -16.24
N GLN A 288 16.92 -11.61 -16.63
CA GLN A 288 17.56 -11.52 -17.96
C GLN A 288 18.62 -12.60 -18.18
N GLN A 289 19.44 -12.92 -17.17
CA GLN A 289 20.42 -14.01 -17.26
C GLN A 289 19.73 -15.37 -17.39
N VAL A 290 18.65 -15.60 -16.66
CA VAL A 290 17.84 -16.82 -16.74
C VAL A 290 17.17 -16.93 -18.10
N LYS A 291 16.55 -15.86 -18.62
CA LYS A 291 15.98 -15.80 -19.97
C LYS A 291 17.06 -16.10 -21.03
N ALA A 292 18.23 -15.48 -20.93
CA ALA A 292 19.34 -15.75 -21.85
C ALA A 292 19.85 -17.20 -21.77
N CYS A 293 19.93 -17.77 -20.56
CA CYS A 293 20.28 -19.18 -20.35
C CYS A 293 19.24 -20.10 -21.00
N TYR A 294 17.96 -19.82 -20.75
CA TYR A 294 16.83 -20.55 -21.34
C TYR A 294 16.94 -20.56 -22.87
N HIS A 295 16.98 -19.39 -23.52
CA HIS A 295 17.04 -19.31 -24.98
C HIS A 295 18.30 -19.95 -25.55
N ARG A 296 19.47 -19.80 -24.90
CA ARG A 296 20.72 -20.45 -25.33
C ARG A 296 20.62 -21.98 -25.29
N VAL A 297 20.05 -22.54 -24.23
CA VAL A 297 19.99 -23.99 -24.02
C VAL A 297 18.88 -24.61 -24.86
N MET A 298 17.69 -24.01 -24.81
CA MET A 298 16.51 -24.43 -25.56
C MET A 298 16.79 -24.35 -27.07
N GLY A 299 17.46 -23.30 -27.54
CA GLY A 299 17.70 -23.10 -28.98
C GLY A 299 16.38 -23.06 -29.74
N ASP A 300 16.34 -23.71 -30.89
CA ASP A 300 15.15 -23.73 -31.76
C ASP A 300 14.09 -24.76 -31.32
N SER A 301 14.33 -25.55 -30.27
CA SER A 301 13.44 -26.66 -29.89
C SER A 301 12.02 -26.21 -29.52
N ALA A 302 11.88 -25.04 -28.87
CA ALA A 302 10.57 -24.47 -28.55
C ALA A 302 9.83 -24.00 -29.82
N ASP A 303 10.52 -23.31 -30.73
CA ASP A 303 9.95 -22.86 -32.00
C ASP A 303 9.55 -24.04 -32.89
N VAL A 304 10.39 -25.08 -33.00
CA VAL A 304 10.07 -26.30 -33.76
C VAL A 304 8.85 -27.01 -33.19
N LEU A 305 8.71 -27.07 -31.86
CA LEU A 305 7.53 -27.65 -31.23
C LEU A 305 6.28 -26.77 -31.47
N ALA A 306 6.41 -25.45 -31.37
CA ALA A 306 5.34 -24.50 -31.67
C ALA A 306 4.83 -24.67 -33.12
N ASP A 307 5.74 -24.75 -34.08
CA ASP A 307 5.44 -24.99 -35.49
C ASP A 307 4.76 -26.36 -35.69
N THR A 308 5.19 -27.37 -34.94
CA THR A 308 4.61 -28.72 -35.01
C THR A 308 3.19 -28.74 -34.46
N TYR A 309 2.91 -28.05 -33.35
CA TYR A 309 1.55 -27.88 -32.83
C TYR A 309 0.64 -27.17 -33.84
N PHE A 310 1.12 -26.09 -34.44
CA PHE A 310 0.35 -25.36 -35.43
C PHE A 310 0.10 -26.21 -36.70
N TRP A 311 1.13 -26.92 -37.18
CA TRP A 311 1.00 -27.84 -38.30
C TRP A 311 -0.03 -28.95 -38.01
N MET A 312 -0.04 -29.50 -36.80
CA MET A 312 -1.05 -30.47 -36.38
C MET A 312 -2.48 -29.88 -36.43
N ALA A 313 -2.65 -28.62 -36.05
CA ALA A 313 -3.94 -27.92 -36.15
C ALA A 313 -4.39 -27.79 -37.61
N GLN A 314 -3.47 -27.47 -38.51
CA GLN A 314 -3.74 -27.45 -39.95
C GLN A 314 -4.10 -28.83 -40.49
N GLN A 315 -3.41 -29.88 -40.05
CA GLN A 315 -3.73 -31.25 -40.45
C GLN A 315 -5.14 -31.67 -39.98
N LEU A 316 -5.55 -31.32 -38.76
CA LEU A 316 -6.92 -31.56 -38.31
C LEU A 316 -7.95 -30.82 -39.19
N ASP A 317 -7.68 -29.58 -39.59
CA ASP A 317 -8.54 -28.82 -40.52
C ASP A 317 -8.63 -29.50 -41.89
N GLU A 318 -7.49 -29.82 -42.51
CA GLU A 318 -7.42 -30.44 -43.84
C GLU A 318 -8.11 -31.80 -43.89
N GLN A 319 -7.92 -32.65 -42.86
CA GLN A 319 -8.47 -33.99 -42.85
C GLN A 319 -9.97 -34.03 -42.51
N LYS A 320 -10.54 -32.95 -41.95
CA LYS A 320 -11.96 -32.92 -41.56
C LYS A 320 -12.90 -33.18 -42.74
N GLU A 321 -12.54 -32.71 -43.94
CA GLU A 321 -13.35 -32.83 -45.16
C GLU A 321 -13.54 -34.28 -45.61
N ARG A 322 -12.71 -35.21 -45.13
CA ARG A 322 -12.81 -36.64 -45.45
C ARG A 322 -13.97 -37.34 -44.76
N PHE A 323 -14.52 -36.74 -43.71
CA PHE A 323 -15.52 -37.37 -42.85
C PHE A 323 -16.81 -36.56 -42.83
N SER A 324 -17.95 -37.26 -42.82
CA SER A 324 -19.22 -36.63 -42.49
C SER A 324 -19.35 -36.54 -40.97
N LEU A 325 -19.03 -35.38 -40.40
CA LEU A 325 -19.08 -35.10 -38.97
C LEU A 325 -20.48 -34.65 -38.54
N THR A 326 -20.84 -34.97 -37.30
CA THR A 326 -22.00 -34.40 -36.62
C THR A 326 -21.63 -33.05 -36.01
N GLU A 327 -22.63 -32.23 -35.67
CA GLU A 327 -22.41 -30.90 -35.04
C GLU A 327 -21.56 -30.98 -33.76
N HIS A 328 -21.74 -32.05 -32.95
CA HIS A 328 -20.93 -32.26 -31.76
C HIS A 328 -19.47 -32.61 -32.10
N GLU A 329 -19.25 -33.48 -33.10
CA GLU A 329 -17.91 -33.82 -33.56
C GLU A 329 -17.19 -32.62 -34.20
N GLU A 330 -17.92 -31.75 -34.91
CA GLU A 330 -17.37 -30.50 -35.44
C GLU A 330 -16.93 -29.55 -34.32
N GLN A 331 -17.69 -29.46 -33.23
CA GLN A 331 -17.32 -28.66 -32.05
C GLN A 331 -16.07 -29.22 -31.37
N THR A 332 -16.00 -30.53 -31.13
CA THR A 332 -14.82 -31.17 -30.54
C THR A 332 -13.57 -30.95 -31.40
N LEU A 333 -13.71 -31.06 -32.73
CA LEU A 333 -12.58 -30.82 -33.62
C LEU A 333 -12.14 -29.35 -33.61
N ALA A 334 -13.09 -28.41 -33.59
CA ALA A 334 -12.78 -26.98 -33.47
C ALA A 334 -12.05 -26.68 -32.15
N GLU A 335 -12.50 -27.26 -31.03
CA GLU A 335 -11.84 -27.12 -29.73
C GLU A 335 -10.41 -27.68 -29.74
N ALA A 336 -10.19 -28.85 -30.34
CA ALA A 336 -8.85 -29.42 -30.49
C ALA A 336 -7.92 -28.53 -31.34
N ILE A 337 -8.44 -27.96 -32.43
CA ILE A 337 -7.69 -27.04 -33.29
C ILE A 337 -7.31 -25.76 -32.52
N ILE A 338 -8.26 -25.16 -31.80
CA ILE A 338 -8.03 -23.98 -30.97
C ILE A 338 -6.97 -24.30 -29.91
N THR A 339 -7.08 -25.44 -29.23
CA THR A 339 -6.13 -25.88 -28.19
C THR A 339 -4.71 -26.00 -28.72
N LEU A 340 -4.53 -26.60 -29.90
CA LEU A 340 -3.22 -26.71 -30.53
C LEU A 340 -2.65 -25.35 -30.94
N CYS A 341 -3.48 -24.45 -31.44
CA CYS A 341 -3.06 -23.07 -31.73
C CYS A 341 -2.65 -22.34 -30.45
N ASP A 342 -3.42 -22.45 -29.36
CA ASP A 342 -3.07 -21.83 -28.07
C ASP A 342 -1.74 -22.39 -27.54
N GLN A 343 -1.51 -23.71 -27.61
CA GLN A 343 -0.23 -24.33 -27.24
C GLN A 343 0.94 -23.88 -28.12
N SER A 344 0.70 -23.64 -29.41
CA SER A 344 1.70 -23.07 -30.31
C SER A 344 2.05 -21.63 -29.91
N PHE A 345 1.02 -20.81 -29.64
CA PHE A 345 1.19 -19.38 -29.37
C PHE A 345 1.76 -19.11 -27.97
N GLU A 346 1.59 -20.04 -27.02
CA GLU A 346 2.28 -20.02 -25.72
C GLU A 346 3.80 -20.21 -25.86
N LEU A 347 4.25 -20.94 -26.90
CA LEU A 347 5.66 -21.26 -27.12
C LEU A 347 6.36 -20.27 -28.05
N SER A 348 5.66 -19.71 -29.05
CA SER A 348 6.22 -18.78 -30.02
C SER A 348 5.18 -17.75 -30.49
N THR A 349 5.62 -16.53 -30.77
CA THR A 349 4.73 -15.44 -31.21
C THR A 349 4.08 -15.79 -32.56
N PRO A 350 2.74 -15.73 -32.68
CA PRO A 350 2.07 -16.13 -33.91
C PRO A 350 2.31 -15.19 -35.09
N GLY A 351 2.46 -15.78 -36.28
CA GLY A 351 2.47 -15.05 -37.55
C GLY A 351 1.06 -14.62 -38.01
N PRO A 352 0.95 -13.68 -38.97
CA PRO A 352 -0.35 -13.20 -39.48
C PRO A 352 -1.27 -14.33 -40.00
N ASP A 353 -0.71 -15.29 -40.74
CA ASP A 353 -1.47 -16.41 -41.31
C ASP A 353 -2.00 -17.36 -40.21
N GLN A 354 -1.27 -17.48 -39.10
CA GLN A 354 -1.66 -18.29 -37.95
C GLN A 354 -2.80 -17.63 -37.17
N LEU A 355 -2.75 -16.31 -37.01
CA LEU A 355 -3.82 -15.50 -36.41
C LEU A 355 -5.10 -15.55 -37.26
N GLU A 356 -4.99 -15.48 -38.58
CA GLU A 356 -6.12 -15.61 -39.48
C GLU A 356 -6.75 -17.02 -39.38
N PHE A 357 -5.91 -18.06 -39.35
CA PHE A 357 -6.35 -19.43 -39.14
C PHE A 357 -7.11 -19.58 -37.81
N TYR A 358 -6.55 -19.09 -36.70
CA TYR A 358 -7.18 -19.13 -35.37
C TYR A 358 -8.53 -18.40 -35.34
N THR A 359 -8.58 -17.19 -35.89
CA THR A 359 -9.78 -16.34 -35.91
C THR A 359 -10.94 -16.99 -36.65
N ARG A 360 -10.68 -17.84 -37.66
CA ARG A 360 -11.72 -18.60 -38.37
C ARG A 360 -12.49 -19.55 -37.46
N TYR A 361 -11.86 -20.04 -36.39
CA TYR A 361 -12.46 -21.00 -35.46
C TYR A 361 -13.05 -20.32 -34.23
N THR A 362 -12.40 -19.30 -33.69
CA THR A 362 -12.86 -18.59 -32.49
C THR A 362 -13.86 -17.46 -32.79
N GLY A 363 -13.84 -16.94 -34.02
CA GLY A 363 -14.58 -15.73 -34.40
C GLY A 363 -14.07 -14.45 -33.73
N GLN A 364 -12.94 -14.52 -33.01
CA GLN A 364 -12.33 -13.42 -32.28
C GLN A 364 -10.82 -13.38 -32.58
N PRO A 365 -10.22 -12.17 -32.69
CA PRO A 365 -8.77 -12.06 -32.80
C PRO A 365 -8.12 -12.61 -31.52
N TYR A 366 -7.00 -13.30 -31.66
CA TYR A 366 -6.22 -13.76 -30.52
C TYR A 366 -5.76 -12.55 -29.68
N ALA A 367 -6.13 -12.54 -28.41
CA ALA A 367 -5.79 -11.51 -27.45
C ALA A 367 -4.74 -12.03 -26.47
N GLY A 368 -3.64 -12.58 -26.99
CA GLY A 368 -2.48 -12.88 -26.16
C GLY A 368 -1.85 -11.58 -25.65
N ASP A 369 -1.26 -11.65 -24.46
CA ASP A 369 -0.50 -10.54 -23.88
C ASP A 369 0.76 -10.30 -24.73
N LEU A 370 0.67 -9.33 -25.64
CA LEU A 370 1.83 -8.91 -26.42
C LEU A 370 2.70 -8.00 -25.54
N GLY A 371 3.85 -8.53 -25.09
CA GLY A 371 4.78 -7.76 -24.27
C GLY A 371 5.28 -6.50 -24.97
N LEU A 372 5.65 -5.46 -24.21
CA LEU A 372 6.07 -4.16 -24.76
C LEU A 372 7.30 -4.27 -25.69
N GLN A 373 8.22 -5.20 -25.42
CA GLN A 373 9.38 -5.45 -26.29
C GLN A 373 8.96 -6.04 -27.64
N GLU A 374 8.01 -6.96 -27.64
CA GLU A 374 7.52 -7.64 -28.84
C GLU A 374 6.72 -6.67 -29.70
N PHE A 375 5.87 -5.87 -29.08
CA PHE A 375 5.18 -4.76 -29.74
C PHE A 375 6.18 -3.79 -30.37
N GLY A 376 7.22 -3.40 -29.63
CA GLY A 376 8.30 -2.55 -30.15
C GLY A 376 9.04 -3.15 -31.33
N ARG A 377 9.31 -4.46 -31.32
CA ARG A 377 9.94 -5.15 -32.45
C ARG A 377 9.07 -5.08 -33.70
N ILE A 378 7.77 -5.36 -33.56
CA ILE A 378 6.82 -5.28 -34.66
C ILE A 378 6.77 -3.86 -35.22
N LEU A 379 6.69 -2.86 -34.35
CA LEU A 379 6.69 -1.45 -34.76
C LEU A 379 7.97 -1.06 -35.52
N ASN A 380 9.15 -1.50 -35.07
CA ASN A 380 10.40 -1.26 -35.80
C ASN A 380 10.45 -1.95 -37.17
N MET A 381 9.77 -3.08 -37.35
CA MET A 381 9.66 -3.76 -38.66
C MET A 381 8.71 -3.03 -39.60
N VAL A 382 7.61 -2.49 -39.08
CA VAL A 382 6.51 -1.92 -39.88
C VAL A 382 6.69 -0.42 -40.14
N VAL A 383 7.39 0.30 -39.24
CA VAL A 383 7.64 1.73 -39.34
C VAL A 383 9.12 1.99 -39.66
N PRO A 384 9.45 2.45 -40.89
CA PRO A 384 10.83 2.74 -41.27
C PRO A 384 11.44 3.84 -40.40
N ASN A 385 12.66 3.61 -39.89
CA ASN A 385 13.45 4.54 -39.07
C ASN A 385 12.84 4.90 -37.70
N LEU A 386 11.95 4.06 -37.15
CA LEU A 386 11.43 4.25 -35.79
C LEU A 386 12.49 3.94 -34.72
N ASP A 387 13.34 2.94 -34.96
CA ASP A 387 14.50 2.54 -34.14
C ASP A 387 14.26 2.59 -32.61
N LEU A 388 13.15 1.98 -32.15
CA LEU A 388 12.81 1.90 -30.72
C LEU A 388 13.91 1.20 -29.91
N PRO A 389 14.24 1.71 -28.71
CA PRO A 389 15.21 1.10 -27.80
C PRO A 389 14.58 -0.11 -27.07
N LEU A 390 14.50 -1.24 -27.78
CA LEU A 390 13.83 -2.47 -27.31
C LEU A 390 14.38 -3.00 -25.97
N ASP A 391 15.66 -2.76 -25.70
CA ASP A 391 16.35 -3.13 -24.46
C ASP A 391 15.82 -2.39 -23.23
N LYS A 392 15.12 -1.27 -23.43
CA LYS A 392 14.54 -0.43 -22.36
C LYS A 392 13.06 -0.68 -22.12
N LEU A 393 12.41 -1.49 -22.96
CA LEU A 393 10.98 -1.77 -22.92
C LEU A 393 10.64 -2.90 -21.93
N ASP A 394 10.91 -2.69 -20.64
CA ASP A 394 10.84 -3.74 -19.60
C ASP A 394 9.48 -3.85 -18.87
N GLU A 395 8.41 -3.40 -19.51
CA GLU A 395 7.03 -3.38 -19.02
C GLU A 395 6.78 -2.54 -17.76
N SER A 396 7.79 -1.80 -17.30
CA SER A 396 7.59 -0.77 -16.27
C SER A 396 6.76 0.41 -16.80
N LYS A 397 6.16 1.17 -15.88
CA LYS A 397 5.50 2.46 -16.20
C LYS A 397 6.45 3.42 -16.94
N GLU A 398 7.72 3.44 -16.57
CA GLU A 398 8.77 4.22 -17.21
C GLU A 398 8.99 3.77 -18.66
N SER A 399 9.03 2.45 -18.89
CA SER A 399 9.18 1.90 -20.23
C SER A 399 8.00 2.17 -21.15
N GLY A 400 6.76 2.13 -20.61
CA GLY A 400 5.56 2.54 -21.33
C GLY A 400 5.60 4.03 -21.69
N ALA A 401 6.04 4.88 -20.76
CA ALA A 401 6.23 6.31 -21.01
C ALA A 401 7.27 6.57 -22.11
N ILE A 402 8.38 5.83 -22.12
CA ILE A 402 9.40 5.90 -23.17
C ILE A 402 8.78 5.49 -24.52
N MET A 403 8.09 4.36 -24.58
CA MET A 403 7.42 3.89 -25.81
C MET A 403 6.47 4.93 -26.38
N ASP A 404 5.55 5.44 -25.55
CA ASP A 404 4.54 6.40 -25.96
C ASP A 404 5.16 7.68 -26.50
N GLN A 405 6.20 8.21 -25.84
CA GLN A 405 6.90 9.40 -26.32
C GLN A 405 7.69 9.16 -27.60
N TYR A 406 8.32 8.00 -27.78
CA TYR A 406 8.98 7.67 -29.05
C TYR A 406 7.99 7.62 -30.21
N LEU A 407 6.80 7.04 -29.99
CA LEU A 407 5.73 7.02 -30.98
C LEU A 407 5.20 8.42 -31.28
N GLN A 408 5.04 9.28 -30.27
CA GLN A 408 4.68 10.69 -30.48
C GLN A 408 5.75 11.43 -31.31
N ASP A 409 7.02 11.29 -30.95
CA ASP A 409 8.15 11.97 -31.60
C ASP A 409 8.28 11.59 -33.08
N HIS A 410 8.11 10.31 -33.44
CA HIS A 410 8.41 9.79 -34.78
C HIS A 410 7.20 9.68 -35.71
N LEU A 411 6.04 9.31 -35.17
CA LEU A 411 4.83 9.13 -35.97
C LEU A 411 4.01 10.42 -36.07
N GLY A 412 4.44 11.48 -35.37
CA GLY A 412 3.72 12.74 -35.32
C GLY A 412 2.33 12.60 -34.70
N PHE A 413 2.11 11.55 -33.89
CA PHE A 413 0.92 11.45 -33.08
C PHE A 413 0.93 12.61 -32.10
N THR A 414 0.03 13.56 -32.32
CA THR A 414 -0.28 14.57 -31.30
C THR A 414 -0.60 13.83 -30.01
N PRO A 415 0.02 14.17 -28.87
CA PRO A 415 -0.26 13.52 -27.59
C PRO A 415 -1.77 13.42 -27.34
N LEU A 416 -2.23 12.39 -26.63
CA LEU A 416 -3.64 12.24 -26.24
C LEU A 416 -4.18 13.51 -25.52
N SER A 417 -3.29 14.32 -24.92
CA SER A 417 -3.57 15.64 -24.36
C SER A 417 -3.94 16.73 -25.38
N HIS A 418 -3.80 16.49 -26.68
CA HIS A 418 -4.28 17.36 -27.76
C HIS A 418 -5.63 16.89 -28.34
N PHE A 419 -5.98 15.62 -28.15
CA PHE A 419 -7.31 15.10 -28.46
C PHE A 419 -8.32 15.39 -27.34
N THR A 420 -7.82 15.57 -26.12
CA THR A 420 -8.54 16.30 -25.07
C THR A 420 -8.16 17.78 -25.19
N GLU A 421 -9.12 18.71 -25.29
CA GLU A 421 -8.85 20.15 -25.44
C GLU A 421 -8.23 20.81 -24.18
N LYS A 422 -7.31 20.13 -23.48
CA LYS A 422 -6.77 20.56 -22.19
C LYS A 422 -5.37 21.14 -22.33
N GLY A 423 -5.28 22.47 -22.40
CA GLY A 423 -4.02 23.20 -22.34
C GLY A 423 -3.41 23.24 -20.93
N GLU A 424 -2.29 23.93 -20.78
CA GLU A 424 -1.66 24.16 -19.45
C GLU A 424 -2.62 24.80 -18.44
N MET A 425 -3.57 25.62 -18.94
CA MET A 425 -4.63 26.26 -18.15
C MET A 425 -5.67 25.28 -17.59
N ASP A 426 -5.77 24.07 -18.15
CA ASP A 426 -6.70 23.02 -17.75
C ASP A 426 -6.05 21.95 -16.85
N LYS A 427 -4.75 22.10 -16.59
CA LYS A 427 -3.98 21.21 -15.71
C LYS A 427 -3.95 21.76 -14.28
N PRO A 428 -3.93 20.88 -13.25
CA PRO A 428 -3.74 21.34 -11.88
C PRO A 428 -2.45 22.14 -11.75
N ARG A 429 -2.53 23.35 -11.19
CA ARG A 429 -1.38 24.26 -11.05
C ARG A 429 -0.13 23.61 -10.45
N LYS A 430 -0.32 22.62 -9.57
CA LYS A 430 0.75 21.88 -8.89
C LYS A 430 1.52 20.93 -9.81
N VAL A 431 0.83 20.28 -10.73
CA VAL A 431 1.45 19.45 -11.79
C VAL A 431 2.37 20.35 -12.62
N VAL A 432 1.85 21.53 -13.00
CA VAL A 432 2.58 22.53 -13.78
C VAL A 432 3.80 23.06 -13.03
N GLU A 433 3.65 23.49 -11.78
CA GLU A 433 4.75 24.02 -10.96
C GLU A 433 5.85 22.96 -10.70
N LEU A 434 5.46 21.72 -10.41
CA LEU A 434 6.41 20.63 -10.18
C LEU A 434 7.15 20.26 -11.46
N TYR A 435 6.45 20.11 -12.57
CA TYR A 435 7.04 19.86 -13.88
C TYR A 435 8.06 20.94 -14.26
N HIS A 436 7.70 22.23 -14.16
CA HIS A 436 8.62 23.33 -14.48
C HIS A 436 9.85 23.34 -13.57
N THR A 437 9.67 23.04 -12.28
CA THR A 437 10.79 22.95 -11.32
C THR A 437 11.75 21.81 -11.71
N LEU A 438 11.21 20.64 -12.07
CA LEU A 438 12.00 19.49 -12.50
C LEU A 438 12.70 19.77 -13.84
N MET A 439 11.99 20.32 -14.83
CA MET A 439 12.55 20.71 -16.12
C MET A 439 13.68 21.72 -16.01
N GLN A 440 13.57 22.70 -15.12
CA GLN A 440 14.63 23.69 -14.87
C GLN A 440 15.91 23.07 -14.29
N GLN A 441 15.78 22.00 -13.51
CA GLN A 441 16.92 21.29 -12.93
C GLN A 441 17.52 20.26 -13.91
N MET A 442 16.81 19.93 -15.00
CA MET A 442 17.21 18.93 -16.00
C MET A 442 17.51 19.54 -17.37
N THR A 443 17.93 20.80 -17.42
CA THR A 443 18.29 21.45 -18.69
C THR A 443 19.47 20.79 -19.39
N ASP A 444 20.36 20.13 -18.64
CA ASP A 444 21.55 19.45 -19.15
C ASP A 444 21.22 18.10 -19.84
N GLU A 445 19.98 17.62 -19.70
CA GLU A 445 19.48 16.38 -20.31
C GLU A 445 19.03 16.58 -21.78
N PHE A 446 19.11 17.81 -22.29
CA PHE A 446 18.88 18.13 -23.70
C PHE A 446 20.20 18.12 -24.48
N THR A 447 20.22 17.41 -25.60
CA THR A 447 21.37 17.42 -26.52
C THR A 447 20.98 18.05 -27.85
N ILE A 448 21.78 19.02 -28.32
CA ILE A 448 21.62 19.59 -29.66
C ILE A 448 22.48 18.78 -30.61
N THR A 449 21.85 18.16 -31.61
CA THR A 449 22.54 17.40 -32.65
C THR A 449 23.24 18.32 -33.65
N ASP A 450 24.17 17.76 -34.42
CA ASP A 450 24.91 18.49 -35.47
C ASP A 450 23.99 19.08 -36.56
N THR A 451 22.77 18.56 -36.71
CA THR A 451 21.72 19.07 -37.61
C THR A 451 20.89 20.21 -37.02
N GLY A 452 21.09 20.53 -35.74
CA GLY A 452 20.33 21.55 -35.00
C GLY A 452 19.07 21.02 -34.33
N ASP A 453 18.79 19.72 -34.41
CA ASP A 453 17.64 19.09 -33.76
C ASP A 453 17.93 18.86 -32.26
N ILE A 454 16.93 19.11 -31.41
CA ILE A 454 17.02 18.89 -29.97
C ILE A 454 16.60 17.44 -29.67
N LYS A 455 17.52 16.63 -29.15
CA LYS A 455 17.25 15.30 -28.63
C LYS A 455 17.01 15.37 -27.12
N LYS A 456 15.88 14.80 -26.69
CA LYS A 456 15.50 14.59 -25.30
C LYS A 456 16.11 13.29 -24.77
N SER A 457 16.58 13.29 -23.53
CA SER A 457 16.89 12.05 -22.82
C SER A 457 15.60 11.33 -22.39
N ASP A 458 15.73 10.06 -22.00
CA ASP A 458 14.58 9.27 -21.55
C ASP A 458 13.98 9.82 -20.23
N LEU A 459 14.79 10.50 -19.42
CA LEU A 459 14.35 11.20 -18.21
C LEU A 459 13.35 12.32 -18.56
N ILE A 460 13.64 13.12 -19.58
CA ILE A 460 12.71 14.15 -20.06
C ILE A 460 11.45 13.51 -20.65
N ARG A 461 11.56 12.39 -21.37
CA ARG A 461 10.39 11.68 -21.92
C ARG A 461 9.45 11.18 -20.82
N ILE A 462 10.00 10.58 -19.77
CA ILE A 462 9.22 10.12 -18.62
C ILE A 462 8.53 11.30 -17.94
N LEU A 463 9.24 12.41 -17.76
CA LEU A 463 8.69 13.62 -17.15
C LEU A 463 7.58 14.25 -18.00
N ASP A 464 7.77 14.35 -19.32
CA ASP A 464 6.78 14.85 -20.27
C ASP A 464 5.53 13.97 -20.27
N HIS A 465 5.69 12.65 -20.24
CA HIS A 465 4.58 11.71 -20.13
C HIS A 465 3.79 11.90 -18.82
N ALA A 466 4.48 11.95 -17.68
CA ALA A 466 3.84 12.17 -16.38
C ALA A 466 3.07 13.50 -16.35
N TYR A 467 3.66 14.57 -16.92
CA TYR A 467 3.00 15.85 -17.07
C TYR A 467 1.77 15.76 -17.97
N GLN A 468 1.84 15.09 -19.13
CA GLN A 468 0.72 14.92 -20.05
C GLN A 468 -0.46 14.22 -19.37
N GLN A 469 -0.21 13.17 -18.58
CA GLN A 469 -1.23 12.39 -17.87
C GLN A 469 -1.72 13.00 -16.55
N ASN A 470 -1.12 14.10 -16.09
CA ASN A 470 -1.32 14.65 -14.73
C ASN A 470 -0.94 13.65 -13.61
N ASP A 471 0.04 12.78 -13.87
CA ASP A 471 0.51 11.80 -12.89
C ASP A 471 1.44 12.47 -11.87
N VAL A 472 0.84 13.00 -10.81
CA VAL A 472 1.58 13.66 -9.72
C VAL A 472 2.46 12.70 -8.94
N ILE A 473 2.07 11.43 -8.82
CA ILE A 473 2.84 10.41 -8.09
C ILE A 473 4.16 10.17 -8.82
N MET A 474 4.12 10.00 -10.14
CA MET A 474 5.32 9.81 -10.95
C MET A 474 6.23 11.05 -10.91
N LEU A 475 5.67 12.27 -10.97
CA LEU A 475 6.45 13.50 -10.83
C LEU A 475 7.11 13.65 -9.46
N LEU A 476 6.43 13.25 -8.38
CA LEU A 476 6.97 13.28 -7.01
C LEU A 476 8.08 12.24 -6.80
N LEU A 477 7.90 11.00 -7.31
CA LEU A 477 8.96 9.98 -7.29
C LEU A 477 10.21 10.47 -8.02
N PHE A 478 10.00 11.11 -9.17
CA PHE A 478 11.09 11.63 -9.98
C PHE A 478 11.87 12.75 -9.27
N GLU A 479 11.17 13.64 -8.56
CA GLU A 479 11.80 14.63 -7.67
C GLU A 479 12.59 13.98 -6.52
N ILE A 480 12.02 12.92 -5.91
CA ILE A 480 12.69 12.17 -4.85
C ILE A 480 14.00 11.57 -5.38
N ASP A 481 13.96 10.89 -6.52
CA ASP A 481 15.12 10.23 -7.11
C ASP A 481 16.25 11.21 -7.47
N HIS A 482 15.91 12.42 -7.92
CA HIS A 482 16.91 13.30 -8.56
C HIS A 482 17.30 14.53 -7.73
N LEU A 483 16.44 15.01 -6.84
CA LEU A 483 16.68 16.27 -6.11
C LEU A 483 16.88 16.10 -4.60
N THR A 484 16.44 14.98 -4.02
CA THR A 484 16.41 14.82 -2.54
C THR A 484 17.66 14.19 -1.93
N ASP A 485 18.72 13.96 -2.72
CA ASP A 485 20.03 13.54 -2.19
C ASP A 485 20.78 14.68 -1.48
N GLN A 486 20.41 15.92 -1.78
CA GLN A 486 20.93 17.10 -1.09
C GLN A 486 20.13 17.34 0.20
N GLU A 487 20.77 17.16 1.35
CA GLU A 487 20.11 17.34 2.66
C GLU A 487 19.55 18.76 2.84
N ASP A 488 20.25 19.78 2.32
CA ASP A 488 19.80 21.17 2.35
C ASP A 488 18.54 21.39 1.50
N TYR A 489 18.39 20.66 0.39
CA TYR A 489 17.19 20.70 -0.42
C TYR A 489 15.99 20.19 0.37
N VAL A 490 16.11 19.02 1.00
CA VAL A 490 15.05 18.41 1.84
C VAL A 490 14.71 19.32 3.03
N LYS A 491 15.73 19.83 3.73
CA LYS A 491 15.57 20.76 4.86
C LYS A 491 15.04 22.13 4.46
N SER A 492 15.09 22.52 3.19
CA SER A 492 14.46 23.75 2.69
C SER A 492 12.99 23.55 2.30
N GLN A 493 12.55 22.30 2.13
CA GLN A 493 11.18 22.00 1.72
C GLN A 493 10.14 22.17 2.83
N LYS A 494 8.91 22.38 2.39
CA LYS A 494 7.76 22.65 3.25
C LYS A 494 7.10 21.38 3.76
N PHE A 495 6.37 21.47 4.88
CA PHE A 495 5.81 20.30 5.59
C PHE A 495 4.98 19.39 4.66
N ASN A 496 3.95 19.92 4.00
CA ASN A 496 3.08 19.06 3.18
C ASN A 496 3.81 18.49 1.94
N LYS A 497 4.91 19.12 1.49
CA LYS A 497 5.71 18.59 0.37
C LYS A 497 6.43 17.31 0.80
N ILE A 498 7.05 17.36 1.98
CA ILE A 498 7.67 16.19 2.61
C ILE A 498 6.59 15.14 2.93
N GLY A 499 5.38 15.57 3.32
CA GLY A 499 4.26 14.66 3.57
C GLY A 499 3.79 13.94 2.30
N ALA A 500 3.72 14.64 1.17
CA ALA A 500 3.46 14.03 -0.13
C ALA A 500 4.56 13.05 -0.54
N TRP A 501 5.83 13.36 -0.27
CA TRP A 501 6.91 12.41 -0.53
C TRP A 501 6.81 11.15 0.33
N VAL A 502 6.51 11.29 1.63
CA VAL A 502 6.32 10.14 2.53
C VAL A 502 5.18 9.26 2.05
N MET A 503 4.01 9.84 1.76
CA MET A 503 2.87 9.10 1.22
C MET A 503 3.21 8.35 -0.07
N VAL A 504 3.88 9.02 -1.01
CA VAL A 504 4.27 8.41 -2.29
C VAL A 504 5.26 7.27 -2.09
N LEU A 505 6.23 7.41 -1.18
CA LEU A 505 7.19 6.36 -0.88
C LEU A 505 6.54 5.16 -0.19
N GLU A 506 5.62 5.41 0.74
CA GLU A 506 4.85 4.38 1.43
C GLU A 506 4.03 3.55 0.43
N GLU A 507 3.21 4.22 -0.41
CA GLU A 507 2.42 3.56 -1.47
C GLU A 507 3.31 2.79 -2.46
N THR A 508 4.47 3.35 -2.81
CA THR A 508 5.40 2.68 -3.75
C THR A 508 6.06 1.46 -3.12
N ASN A 509 6.44 1.52 -1.86
CA ASN A 509 7.04 0.40 -1.13
C ASN A 509 6.02 -0.73 -0.94
N GLU A 510 4.76 -0.40 -0.60
CA GLU A 510 3.67 -1.38 -0.46
C GLU A 510 3.41 -2.12 -1.78
N ASN A 511 3.27 -1.36 -2.88
CA ASN A 511 3.07 -1.93 -4.21
C ASN A 511 4.22 -2.86 -4.66
N TRP A 512 5.40 -2.76 -4.06
CA TRP A 512 6.52 -3.64 -4.39
C TRP A 512 6.47 -5.00 -3.68
N TYR A 513 5.69 -5.12 -2.61
CA TYR A 513 5.44 -6.40 -1.95
C TYR A 513 4.36 -7.22 -2.67
N ASP A 514 3.56 -6.61 -3.54
CA ASP A 514 2.52 -7.28 -4.32
C ASP A 514 3.09 -7.73 -5.69
N GLN A 515 3.69 -8.92 -5.72
CA GLN A 515 4.23 -9.53 -6.95
C GLN A 515 3.27 -10.57 -7.50
N SER A 516 2.23 -10.12 -8.21
CA SER A 516 1.43 -11.00 -9.06
C SER A 516 2.13 -11.20 -10.40
N TYR A 517 2.35 -12.46 -10.81
CA TYR A 517 2.78 -12.77 -12.18
C TYR A 517 1.62 -12.50 -13.14
N SER A 518 1.88 -11.71 -14.19
CA SER A 518 0.87 -11.32 -15.18
C SER A 518 0.73 -12.32 -16.32
N SER A 519 1.73 -13.16 -16.59
CA SER A 519 1.74 -14.10 -17.72
C SER A 519 2.35 -15.47 -17.36
N LYS A 520 1.98 -16.53 -18.10
CA LYS A 520 2.57 -17.88 -17.97
C LYS A 520 4.08 -17.91 -18.28
N GLN A 521 4.56 -17.05 -19.17
CA GLN A 521 6.01 -16.94 -19.42
C GLN A 521 6.73 -16.36 -18.20
N ASP A 522 6.14 -15.36 -17.54
CA ASP A 522 6.70 -14.82 -16.30
C ASP A 522 6.66 -15.84 -15.17
N GLU A 523 5.66 -16.72 -15.12
CA GLU A 523 5.63 -17.87 -14.21
C GLU A 523 6.77 -18.86 -14.49
N LEU A 524 7.02 -19.21 -15.77
CA LEU A 524 8.13 -20.09 -16.15
C LEU A 524 9.48 -19.51 -15.73
N PHE A 525 9.74 -18.24 -16.06
CA PHE A 525 11.01 -17.62 -15.71
C PHE A 525 11.12 -17.37 -14.20
N GLY A 526 10.01 -17.06 -13.52
CA GLY A 526 9.93 -17.02 -12.06
C GLY A 526 10.29 -18.36 -11.41
N TYR A 527 9.77 -19.48 -11.94
CA TYR A 527 10.15 -20.82 -11.51
C TYR A 527 11.65 -21.09 -11.71
N LEU A 528 12.22 -20.74 -12.86
CA LEU A 528 13.66 -20.91 -13.12
C LEU A 528 14.53 -20.04 -12.20
N VAL A 529 14.08 -18.83 -11.86
CA VAL A 529 14.71 -18.00 -10.83
C VAL A 529 14.64 -18.69 -9.46
N HIS A 530 13.54 -19.33 -9.11
CA HIS A 530 13.46 -20.14 -7.88
C HIS A 530 14.42 -21.33 -7.88
N VAL A 531 14.60 -22.01 -9.01
CA VAL A 531 15.61 -23.08 -9.17
C VAL A 531 17.00 -22.55 -8.91
N TYR A 532 17.36 -21.40 -9.50
CA TYR A 532 18.63 -20.71 -9.25
C TYR A 532 18.87 -20.39 -7.78
N MET A 533 17.85 -19.85 -7.09
CA MET A 533 17.98 -19.49 -5.67
C MET A 533 18.13 -20.73 -4.78
N ARG A 534 17.38 -21.81 -5.07
CA ARG A 534 17.44 -23.07 -4.30
C ARG A 534 18.73 -23.86 -4.53
N SER A 535 19.39 -23.69 -5.67
CA SER A 535 20.68 -24.33 -5.97
C SER A 535 21.88 -23.61 -5.34
N GLY A 536 21.65 -22.55 -4.55
CA GLY A 536 22.73 -21.75 -3.97
C GLY A 536 23.31 -20.73 -4.94
N ASN A 537 22.46 -20.13 -5.78
CA ASN A 537 22.82 -19.14 -6.80
C ASN A 537 23.64 -19.73 -7.97
N ASP A 538 23.29 -20.94 -8.39
CA ASP A 538 24.00 -21.66 -9.45
C ASP A 538 23.19 -21.75 -10.75
N MET A 539 23.75 -21.16 -11.82
CA MET A 539 23.16 -21.15 -13.16
C MET A 539 23.28 -22.52 -13.86
N GLU A 540 24.18 -23.40 -13.43
CA GLU A 540 24.27 -24.76 -13.97
C GLU A 540 23.01 -25.58 -13.67
N ALA A 541 22.40 -25.37 -12.49
CA ALA A 541 21.13 -26.00 -12.13
C ALA A 541 19.97 -25.54 -13.03
N VAL A 542 19.93 -24.25 -13.37
CA VAL A 542 18.97 -23.70 -14.34
C VAL A 542 19.19 -24.34 -15.71
N GLU A 543 20.44 -24.39 -16.18
CA GLU A 543 20.78 -25.04 -17.45
C GLU A 543 20.35 -26.51 -17.48
N GLN A 544 20.57 -27.27 -16.41
CA GLN A 544 20.15 -28.66 -16.32
C GLN A 544 18.61 -28.80 -16.40
N GLN A 545 17.87 -27.94 -15.71
CA GLN A 545 16.40 -27.94 -15.75
C GLN A 545 15.88 -27.61 -17.14
N VAL A 546 16.47 -26.61 -17.80
CA VAL A 546 16.10 -26.25 -19.19
C VAL A 546 16.46 -27.40 -20.15
N ARG A 547 17.58 -28.10 -19.95
CA ARG A 547 17.94 -29.29 -20.77
C ARG A 547 16.92 -30.41 -20.62
N GLN A 548 16.42 -30.68 -19.42
CA GLN A 548 15.37 -31.68 -19.22
C GLN A 548 14.09 -31.32 -19.96
N THR A 549 13.69 -30.05 -19.88
CA THR A 549 12.52 -29.54 -20.62
C THR A 549 12.73 -29.64 -22.12
N LYS A 550 13.91 -29.26 -22.61
CA LYS A 550 14.30 -29.40 -24.01
C LYS A 550 14.21 -30.84 -24.50
N GLU A 551 14.72 -31.80 -23.73
CA GLU A 551 14.63 -33.22 -24.09
C GLU A 551 13.19 -33.71 -24.23
N ILE A 552 12.24 -33.14 -23.47
CA ILE A 552 10.82 -33.42 -23.61
C ILE A 552 10.32 -32.85 -24.93
N TYR A 553 10.61 -31.57 -25.22
CA TYR A 553 10.20 -30.92 -26.46
C TYR A 553 10.73 -31.65 -27.69
N ASP A 554 12.02 -31.97 -27.71
CA ASP A 554 12.69 -32.70 -28.78
C ASP A 554 12.09 -34.12 -29.00
N LYS A 555 11.53 -34.74 -27.96
CA LYS A 555 10.84 -36.04 -28.06
C LYS A 555 9.38 -35.90 -28.50
N MET A 556 8.70 -34.81 -28.17
CA MET A 556 7.31 -34.56 -28.57
C MET A 556 7.19 -34.28 -30.06
N VAL A 557 8.13 -33.54 -30.65
CA VAL A 557 8.14 -33.21 -32.10
C VAL A 557 7.98 -34.46 -32.98
N PRO A 558 8.85 -35.48 -32.93
CA PRO A 558 8.70 -36.66 -33.79
C PRO A 558 7.42 -37.43 -33.49
N ALA A 559 6.93 -37.46 -32.24
CA ALA A 559 5.68 -38.12 -31.90
C ALA A 559 4.47 -37.42 -32.56
N PHE A 560 4.42 -36.09 -32.54
CA PHE A 560 3.37 -35.34 -33.23
C PHE A 560 3.47 -35.47 -34.75
N LEU A 561 4.67 -35.44 -35.32
CA LEU A 561 4.86 -35.66 -36.76
C LEU A 561 4.38 -37.05 -37.17
N ASP A 562 4.73 -38.10 -36.43
CA ASP A 562 4.27 -39.47 -36.69
C ASP A 562 2.73 -39.58 -36.64
N ILE A 563 2.10 -38.93 -35.67
CA ILE A 563 0.63 -38.86 -35.57
C ILE A 563 0.05 -38.13 -36.78
N GLY A 564 0.60 -36.97 -37.14
CA GLY A 564 0.15 -36.18 -38.29
C GLY A 564 0.23 -36.93 -39.60
N TYR A 565 1.36 -37.57 -39.90
CA TYR A 565 1.49 -38.41 -41.09
C TYR A 565 0.57 -39.63 -41.06
N ALA A 566 0.30 -40.20 -39.87
CA ALA A 566 -0.68 -41.27 -39.74
C ALA A 566 -2.11 -40.78 -40.06
N MET A 567 -2.47 -39.55 -39.71
CA MET A 567 -3.77 -38.96 -40.06
C MET A 567 -3.98 -38.85 -41.57
N GLU A 568 -2.93 -38.49 -42.33
CA GLU A 568 -2.96 -38.43 -43.80
C GLU A 568 -3.24 -39.82 -44.44
N SER A 569 -2.92 -40.91 -43.73
CA SER A 569 -3.23 -42.28 -44.17
C SER A 569 -4.72 -42.64 -43.99
N GLN A 570 -5.14 -43.88 -44.31
CA GLN A 570 -6.54 -44.34 -44.20
C GLN A 570 -7.04 -44.49 -42.75
N THR A 571 -6.89 -43.45 -41.93
CA THR A 571 -7.41 -43.39 -40.56
C THR A 571 -8.93 -43.41 -40.57
N GLU A 572 -9.53 -44.28 -39.76
CA GLU A 572 -10.98 -44.37 -39.60
C GLU A 572 -11.50 -43.17 -38.79
N LYS A 573 -12.74 -42.73 -39.09
CA LYS A 573 -13.39 -41.57 -38.43
C LYS A 573 -13.30 -41.62 -36.89
N ASN A 574 -13.54 -42.79 -36.29
CA ASN A 574 -13.51 -42.94 -34.83
C ASN A 574 -12.11 -42.71 -34.24
N MET A 575 -11.07 -43.13 -34.95
CA MET A 575 -9.68 -42.92 -34.52
C MET A 575 -9.27 -41.45 -34.68
N PHE A 576 -9.75 -40.78 -35.74
CA PHE A 576 -9.56 -39.35 -35.94
C PHE A 576 -10.23 -38.52 -34.83
N MET A 577 -11.47 -38.83 -34.46
CA MET A 577 -12.16 -38.13 -33.38
C MET A 577 -11.54 -38.40 -32.00
N LEU A 578 -11.15 -39.65 -31.71
CA LEU A 578 -10.46 -39.99 -30.46
C LEU A 578 -9.14 -39.24 -30.32
N LEU A 579 -8.43 -39.00 -31.42
CA LEU A 579 -7.21 -38.21 -31.42
C LEU A 579 -7.51 -36.75 -31.05
N ALA A 580 -8.52 -36.12 -31.67
CA ALA A 580 -8.92 -34.76 -31.35
C ALA A 580 -9.28 -34.60 -29.86
N GLU A 581 -10.06 -35.54 -29.30
CA GLU A 581 -10.40 -35.57 -27.87
C GLU A 581 -9.15 -35.72 -26.99
N SER A 582 -8.22 -36.59 -27.38
CA SER A 582 -6.99 -36.83 -26.63
C SER A 582 -6.09 -35.60 -26.57
N LEU A 583 -6.06 -34.79 -27.63
CA LEU A 583 -5.28 -33.55 -27.70
C LEU A 583 -5.85 -32.48 -26.75
N ILE A 584 -7.18 -32.39 -26.64
CA ILE A 584 -7.84 -31.50 -25.67
C ILE A 584 -7.51 -31.93 -24.24
N ILE A 585 -7.65 -33.22 -23.94
CA ILE A 585 -7.40 -33.77 -22.59
C ILE A 585 -5.93 -33.57 -22.19
N ALA A 586 -5.00 -33.79 -23.11
CA ALA A 586 -3.57 -33.60 -22.86
C ALA A 586 -3.22 -32.15 -22.48
N ALA A 587 -3.95 -31.16 -22.99
CA ALA A 587 -3.77 -29.75 -22.64
C ALA A 587 -4.42 -29.37 -21.30
N GLN A 588 -5.53 -30.02 -20.93
CA GLN A 588 -6.24 -29.78 -19.66
C GLN A 588 -5.56 -30.42 -18.44
N THR A 589 -4.77 -31.47 -18.65
CA THR A 589 -4.00 -32.16 -17.61
C THR A 589 -2.54 -32.28 -18.05
N PRO A 590 -1.73 -31.21 -17.90
CA PRO A 590 -0.30 -31.31 -18.17
C PRO A 590 0.29 -32.21 -17.08
N PHE A 591 0.56 -33.47 -17.42
CA PHE A 591 1.27 -34.48 -16.62
C PHE A 591 1.31 -34.21 -15.11
N GLU A 592 0.38 -34.81 -14.34
CA GLU A 592 0.66 -35.07 -12.93
C GLU A 592 1.94 -35.93 -12.88
N GLU A 593 3.07 -35.31 -12.54
CA GLU A 593 4.29 -36.03 -12.23
C GLU A 593 3.97 -37.02 -11.13
N GLY A 594 4.05 -38.31 -11.46
CA GLY A 594 3.95 -39.36 -10.47
C GLY A 594 5.00 -39.14 -9.39
N GLU A 595 4.53 -38.88 -8.17
CA GLU A 595 5.33 -38.97 -6.96
C GLU A 595 6.15 -40.27 -6.98
N LYS A 596 7.48 -40.13 -7.04
CA LYS A 596 8.42 -41.18 -6.66
C LYS A 596 9.57 -40.61 -5.86
#